data_AF-A0A951I5U5-F1
#
_entry.id   AF-A0A951I5U5-F1
#
_cell.length_a   1.000
_cell.length_b   1.000
_cell.length_c   1.000
_cell.angle_alpha   90.00
_cell.angle_beta   90.00
_cell.angle_gamma   90.00
#
_symmetry.space_group_name_H-M   'P 1'
#
loop_
_entity.id
_entity.type
_entity.pdbx_description
1 polymer ?
#
loop_
_entity_poly.entity_id
_entity_poly.type
_entity_poly.pdbx_seq_one_letter_code
_entity_poly.pdbx_strand_id
1 'polypeptide(L)'
;MVTSKKKKTAPYTLHSAPSLLTPALLRRMPLPQPSDDADKDERGRVLVIGGAPEMPGALILAATAALRAGAGKLRIATCRSIA
;
A
#
# COMPACT_ATOMS: atom_id res chain seq x y z
N MET A 1 11.08 -28.59 -38.34
CA MET A 1 11.67 -28.25 -37.02
C MET A 1 11.39 -26.77 -36.75
N VAL A 2 10.18 -26.45 -36.27
CA VAL A 2 9.74 -25.06 -36.00
C VAL A 2 9.75 -24.90 -34.49
N THR A 3 10.74 -24.17 -33.98
CA THR A 3 10.85 -23.82 -32.56
C THR A 3 9.83 -22.74 -32.24
N SER A 4 8.67 -23.20 -31.79
CA SER A 4 7.57 -22.36 -31.34
C SER A 4 8.01 -21.51 -30.14
N LYS A 5 8.16 -20.20 -30.37
CA LYS A 5 8.24 -19.17 -29.33
C LYS A 5 6.99 -19.30 -28.45
N LYS A 6 7.12 -19.90 -27.26
CA LYS A 6 6.12 -19.78 -26.20
C LYS A 6 5.97 -18.29 -25.85
N LYS A 7 4.98 -17.63 -26.44
CA LYS A 7 4.40 -16.39 -25.94
C LYS A 7 3.86 -16.70 -24.54
N LYS A 8 4.63 -16.38 -23.51
CA LYS A 8 4.15 -16.40 -22.12
C LYS A 8 3.04 -15.36 -22.01
N THR A 9 1.82 -15.85 -21.89
CA THR A 9 0.60 -15.12 -21.53
C THR A 9 0.82 -14.38 -20.21
N ALA A 10 0.87 -13.06 -20.25
CA ALA A 10 0.85 -12.20 -19.06
C ALA A 10 -0.44 -11.34 -19.11
N PRO A 11 -1.35 -11.47 -18.13
CA PRO A 11 -2.61 -10.69 -18.13
C PRO A 11 -2.44 -9.22 -17.68
N TYR A 12 -1.21 -8.69 -17.58
CA TYR A 12 -0.96 -7.31 -17.18
C TYR A 12 -0.02 -6.63 -18.18
N THR A 13 -0.54 -5.67 -18.93
CA THR A 13 0.26 -4.77 -19.77
C THR A 13 1.20 -3.96 -18.87
N LEU A 14 2.49 -4.27 -18.87
CA LEU A 14 3.50 -3.46 -18.19
C LEU A 14 3.61 -2.12 -18.95
N HIS A 15 3.01 -1.06 -18.40
CA HIS A 15 2.97 0.27 -19.02
C HIS A 15 4.30 1.06 -18.94
N SER A 16 5.39 0.45 -18.49
CA SER A 16 6.73 1.03 -18.50
C SER A 16 7.78 -0.05 -18.24
N ALA A 17 8.99 0.14 -18.75
CA ALA A 17 10.14 -0.65 -18.32
C ALA A 17 10.38 -0.45 -16.80
N PRO A 18 10.82 -1.48 -16.07
CA PRO A 18 11.09 -1.37 -14.63
C PRO A 18 12.23 -0.37 -14.38
N SER A 19 12.00 0.62 -13.52
CA SER A 19 13.00 1.60 -13.09
C SER A 19 13.53 1.28 -11.69
N LEU A 20 14.83 1.49 -11.46
CA LEU A 20 15.43 1.30 -10.13
C LEU A 20 14.91 2.35 -9.12
N LEU A 21 14.50 1.88 -7.95
CA LEU A 21 14.20 2.73 -6.79
C LEU A 21 15.51 3.16 -6.12
N THR A 22 15.87 4.43 -6.25
CA THR A 22 17.07 5.00 -5.64
C THR A 22 16.71 5.97 -4.50
N PRO A 23 17.61 6.22 -3.53
CA PRO A 23 17.39 7.24 -2.51
C PRO A 23 17.12 8.64 -3.09
N ALA A 24 17.74 8.96 -4.23
CA ALA A 24 17.52 10.23 -4.93
C ALA A 24 16.08 10.36 -5.47
N LEU A 25 15.50 9.26 -5.95
CA LEU A 25 14.10 9.21 -6.37
C LEU A 25 13.16 9.38 -5.18
N LEU A 26 13.39 8.66 -4.09
CA LEU A 26 12.53 8.74 -2.89
C LEU A 26 12.52 10.14 -2.26
N ARG A 27 13.67 10.83 -2.23
CA ARG A 27 13.75 12.22 -1.74
C ARG A 27 12.88 13.22 -2.53
N ARG A 28 12.53 12.90 -3.78
CA ARG A 28 11.64 13.71 -4.61
C ARG A 28 10.15 13.42 -4.38
N MET A 29 9.83 12.41 -3.56
CA MET A 29 8.48 12.01 -3.21
C MET A 29 8.24 12.12 -1.69
N PRO A 30 8.40 13.32 -1.09
CA PRO A 30 8.16 13.49 0.33
C PRO A 30 6.68 13.25 0.65
N LEU A 31 6.41 12.76 1.86
CA LEU A 31 5.06 12.75 2.38
C LEU A 31 4.55 14.21 2.53
N PRO A 32 3.25 14.46 2.31
CA PRO A 32 2.67 15.77 2.59
C PRO A 32 2.95 16.16 4.04
N GLN A 33 3.61 17.30 4.25
CA GLN A 33 3.83 17.83 5.58
C GLN A 33 2.59 18.60 6.00
N PRO A 34 1.96 18.24 7.12
CA PRO A 34 0.87 19.03 7.70
C PRO A 34 1.40 20.40 8.15
N SER A 35 0.62 21.47 7.96
CA SER A 35 0.92 22.79 8.53
C SER A 35 0.88 22.76 10.06
N ASP A 36 1.44 23.78 10.71
CA ASP A 36 1.48 23.88 12.17
C ASP A 36 0.07 23.89 12.81
N ASP A 37 -0.92 24.40 12.07
CA ASP A 37 -2.33 24.43 12.48
C ASP A 37 -3.16 23.23 11.97
N ALA A 38 -2.53 22.26 11.31
CA ALA A 38 -3.24 21.16 10.65
C ALA A 38 -3.87 20.18 11.66
N ASP A 39 -5.19 20.00 11.56
CA ASP A 39 -5.90 18.97 12.31
C ASP A 39 -5.65 17.58 11.68
N LYS A 40 -5.90 16.51 12.45
CA LYS A 40 -5.79 15.10 12.03
C LYS A 40 -6.61 14.77 10.77
N ASP A 41 -7.59 15.60 10.41
CA ASP A 41 -8.39 15.47 9.21
C ASP A 41 -7.61 15.76 7.91
N GLU A 42 -6.57 16.60 7.96
CA GLU A 42 -5.75 16.95 6.80
C GLU A 42 -4.72 15.88 6.44
N ARG A 43 -4.34 15.04 7.42
CA ARG A 43 -3.42 13.90 7.25
C ARG A 43 -4.05 12.70 6.54
N GLY A 44 -5.23 12.87 5.95
CA GLY A 44 -5.93 11.86 5.16
C GLY A 44 -6.57 10.73 6.00
N ARG A 45 -7.44 9.96 5.34
CA ARG A 45 -8.18 8.85 5.95
C ARG A 45 -7.86 7.56 5.21
N VAL A 46 -7.48 6.52 5.94
CA VAL A 46 -7.14 5.20 5.39
C VAL A 46 -8.12 4.15 5.90
N LEU A 47 -8.59 3.30 5.00
CA LEU A 47 -9.35 2.09 5.31
C LEU A 47 -8.49 0.87 4.93
N VAL A 48 -8.20 0.01 5.90
CA VAL A 48 -7.54 -1.27 5.66
C VAL A 48 -8.59 -2.37 5.75
N ILE A 49 -8.71 -3.17 4.70
CA ILE A 49 -9.68 -4.27 4.60
C ILE A 49 -8.91 -5.58 4.51
N GLY A 50 -9.23 -6.54 5.37
CA GLY A 50 -8.64 -7.87 5.31
C GLY A 50 -8.60 -8.55 6.67
N GLY A 51 -7.62 -9.43 6.84
CA GLY A 51 -7.54 -10.31 8.00
C GLY A 51 -8.42 -11.56 7.82
N ALA A 52 -7.95 -12.65 8.40
CA ALA A 52 -8.66 -13.92 8.48
C ALA A 52 -8.45 -14.49 9.89
N PRO A 53 -9.33 -15.38 10.40
CA PRO A 53 -9.16 -16.01 11.71
C PRO A 53 -7.76 -16.59 11.94
N GLU A 54 -7.15 -17.15 10.90
CA GLU A 54 -5.80 -17.70 10.91
C GLU A 54 -4.67 -16.65 10.80
N MET A 55 -4.97 -15.41 10.39
CA MET A 55 -3.98 -14.35 10.15
C MET A 55 -4.46 -12.95 10.60
N PRO A 56 -4.93 -12.76 11.86
CA PRO A 56 -5.35 -11.44 12.33
C PRO A 56 -4.18 -10.45 12.42
N GLY A 57 -2.97 -10.94 12.72
CA GLY A 57 -1.78 -10.10 12.85
C GLY A 57 -1.37 -9.38 11.56
N ALA A 58 -1.64 -9.96 10.40
CA ALA A 58 -1.34 -9.33 9.11
C ALA A 58 -2.08 -8.00 8.94
N LEU A 59 -3.34 -7.94 9.40
CA LEU A 59 -4.15 -6.74 9.34
C LEU A 59 -3.63 -5.65 10.29
N ILE A 60 -3.22 -6.04 11.51
CA ILE A 60 -2.65 -5.13 12.50
C ILE A 60 -1.34 -4.51 11.99
N LEU A 61 -0.48 -5.31 11.36
CA LEU A 61 0.77 -4.81 10.77
C LEU A 61 0.51 -3.80 9.66
N ALA A 62 -0.41 -4.09 8.75
CA ALA A 62 -0.79 -3.17 7.66
C ALA A 62 -1.40 -1.86 8.20
N ALA A 63 -2.29 -1.96 9.18
CA ALA A 63 -2.90 -0.83 9.86
C ALA A 63 -1.86 0.05 10.57
N THR A 64 -0.91 -0.58 11.28
CA THR A 64 0.18 0.12 11.96
C THR A 64 1.11 0.81 10.96
N ALA A 65 1.43 0.16 9.84
CA ALA A 65 2.23 0.74 8.78
C ALA A 65 1.55 1.98 8.17
N ALA A 66 0.22 1.95 7.99
CA ALA A 66 -0.53 3.11 7.51
C ALA A 66 -0.44 4.31 8.46
N LEU A 67 -0.56 4.10 9.77
CA LEU A 67 -0.36 5.16 10.77
C LEU A 67 1.08 5.70 10.74
N ARG A 68 2.07 4.81 10.63
CA ARG A 68 3.49 5.20 10.54
C ARG A 68 3.83 5.94 9.24
N ALA A 69 3.11 5.66 8.16
CA ALA A 69 3.21 6.37 6.89
C ALA A 69 2.52 7.76 6.91
N GLY A 70 1.87 8.14 8.02
CA GLY A 70 1.32 9.47 8.22
C GLY A 70 -0.20 9.58 8.09
N ALA A 71 -0.94 8.45 8.06
CA ALA A 71 -2.40 8.49 8.03
C ALA A 71 -2.98 9.21 9.28
N GLY A 72 -3.85 10.20 9.06
CA GLY A 72 -4.51 10.96 10.12
C GLY A 72 -5.64 10.22 10.82
N LYS A 73 -6.42 9.46 10.06
CA LYS A 73 -7.48 8.58 10.57
C LYS A 73 -7.39 7.21 9.93
N LEU A 74 -7.49 6.17 10.74
CA LEU A 74 -7.46 4.79 10.30
C LEU A 74 -8.80 4.11 10.63
N ARG A 75 -9.31 3.34 9.67
CA ARG A 75 -10.43 2.40 9.85
C ARG A 75 -9.99 1.02 9.41
N ILE A 76 -10.50 0.01 10.11
CA ILE A 76 -10.26 -1.39 9.78
C ILE A 76 -11.61 -2.04 9.46
N ALA A 77 -11.66 -2.82 8.39
CA ALA A 77 -12.77 -3.72 8.09
C ALA A 77 -12.24 -5.15 8.02
N THR A 78 -12.80 -6.04 8.83
CA THR A 78 -12.34 -7.43 8.95
C THR A 78 -13.51 -8.40 9.16
N CYS A 79 -13.22 -9.70 9.18
CA CYS A 79 -14.19 -10.75 9.46
C CYS A 79 -14.72 -10.61 10.89
N ARG A 80 -16.03 -10.82 11.09
CA ARG A 80 -16.69 -10.65 12.40
C ARG A 80 -16.02 -11.41 13.56
N SER A 81 -15.45 -12.58 13.29
CA SER A 81 -14.79 -13.41 14.28
C SER A 81 -13.51 -12.81 14.87
N ILE A 82 -12.94 -11.79 14.23
CA ILE A 82 -11.68 -11.14 14.61
C ILE A 82 -11.79 -9.60 14.58
N ALA A 83 -13.03 -9.08 14.61
CA ALA A 83 -13.33 -7.65 14.59
C ALA A 83 -13.25 -7.02 15.98
#